data_AF-A0A7C6BC72-F1
#
_entry.id   AF-A0A7C6BC72-F1
#
_cell.length_a   1.000
_cell.length_b   1.000
_cell.length_c   1.000
_cell.angle_alpha   90.00
_cell.angle_beta   90.00
_cell.angle_gamma   90.00
#
_symmetry.space_group_name_H-M   'P 1'
#
loop_
_entity.id
_entity.type
_entity.pdbx_description
1 polymer ?
#
loop_
_entity_poly.entity_id
_entity_poly.type
_entity_poly.pdbx_seq_one_letter_code
_entity_poly.pdbx_strand_id
1 'polypeptide(L)'
;MENLFNLNYKDEVEALKEEENFEALGDAKYINHHDKEARLYWAFCRPSGSHPHQIADSDPLVSIMAFNHSRLSALSRFEHLHPQVIENETLRKKIGNRTRMLFRDLTDNDFVELNQVLDLVPIFLPIAVNQLKYGRKWNDIDAHPIQASIFLRRSKIYHDDDFFQSFYQKLTDIEEFELSELKTFLIEISSMKHQIEPLVLNHFKERSLLWSKNSNLHILQRKGIEKLIEELDFR
;
A
#
# COMPACT_ATOMS: atom_id res chain seq x y z
N MET A 1 -17.92 21.66 -4.23
CA MET A 1 -18.26 20.44 -4.98
C MET A 1 -19.71 20.42 -5.43
N GLU A 2 -20.63 21.15 -4.78
CA GLU A 2 -22.05 21.23 -5.17
C GLU A 2 -22.32 21.88 -6.54
N ASN A 3 -21.45 22.78 -7.02
CA ASN A 3 -21.62 23.45 -8.32
C ASN A 3 -21.24 22.60 -9.55
N LEU A 4 -20.98 21.29 -9.39
CA LEU A 4 -20.55 20.39 -10.47
C LEU A 4 -21.65 19.46 -10.99
N PHE A 5 -22.82 19.47 -10.37
CA PHE A 5 -23.89 18.53 -10.69
C PHE A 5 -25.13 19.26 -11.17
N ASN A 6 -25.65 18.84 -12.31
CA ASN A 6 -26.99 19.21 -12.73
C ASN A 6 -27.97 18.75 -11.65
N LEU A 7 -28.76 19.70 -11.12
CA LEU A 7 -29.75 19.48 -10.07
C LEU A 7 -30.74 18.36 -10.45
N ASN A 8 -30.95 18.13 -11.75
CA ASN A 8 -31.85 17.09 -12.23
C ASN A 8 -31.44 15.67 -11.80
N TYR A 9 -30.17 15.28 -11.92
CA TYR A 9 -29.73 13.94 -11.51
C TYR A 9 -29.69 13.78 -9.99
N LYS A 10 -29.51 14.88 -9.26
CA LYS A 10 -29.61 14.88 -7.81
C LYS A 10 -30.99 14.44 -7.36
N ASP A 11 -32.03 15.09 -7.86
CA ASP A 11 -33.41 14.77 -7.49
C ASP A 11 -33.78 13.33 -7.90
N GLU A 12 -33.34 12.87 -9.07
CA GLU A 12 -33.57 11.49 -9.53
C GLU A 12 -32.91 10.45 -8.61
N VAL A 13 -31.68 10.68 -8.15
CA VAL A 13 -30.98 9.74 -7.25
C VAL A 13 -31.53 9.80 -5.84
N GLU A 14 -31.91 10.99 -5.33
CA GLU A 14 -32.56 11.09 -4.02
C GLU A 14 -33.89 10.32 -4.00
N ALA A 15 -34.70 10.42 -5.07
CA ALA A 15 -35.92 9.62 -5.18
C ALA A 15 -35.63 8.11 -5.19
N LEU A 16 -34.54 7.67 -5.83
CA LEU A 16 -34.15 6.26 -5.87
C LEU A 16 -33.67 5.71 -4.52
N LYS A 17 -33.23 6.55 -3.56
CA LYS A 17 -32.71 6.08 -2.26
C LYS A 17 -33.76 5.41 -1.39
N GLU A 18 -35.04 5.71 -1.62
CA GLU A 18 -36.15 5.12 -0.88
C GLU A 18 -36.46 3.68 -1.34
N GLU A 19 -35.84 3.22 -2.43
CA GLU A 19 -36.01 1.87 -2.96
C GLU A 19 -35.11 0.84 -2.26
N GLU A 20 -35.65 -0.34 -1.92
CA GLU A 20 -34.87 -1.41 -1.27
C GLU A 20 -33.67 -1.89 -2.12
N ASN A 21 -33.80 -1.81 -3.46
CA ASN A 21 -32.76 -2.20 -4.42
C ASN A 21 -32.00 -0.99 -5.01
N PHE A 22 -31.89 0.12 -4.26
CA PHE A 22 -31.30 1.39 -4.70
C PHE A 22 -30.01 1.24 -5.51
N GLU A 23 -29.03 0.49 -4.99
CA GLU A 23 -27.73 0.34 -5.65
C GLU A 23 -27.84 -0.40 -6.99
N ALA A 24 -28.61 -1.50 -7.06
CA ALA A 24 -28.77 -2.28 -8.28
C ALA A 24 -29.53 -1.48 -9.36
N LEU A 25 -30.56 -0.73 -8.96
CA LEU A 25 -31.32 0.14 -9.86
C LEU A 25 -30.45 1.29 -10.38
N GLY A 26 -29.68 1.93 -9.49
CA GLY A 26 -28.75 2.97 -9.87
C GLY A 26 -27.63 2.45 -10.77
N ASP A 27 -27.09 1.26 -10.51
CA ASP A 27 -26.07 0.63 -11.35
C ASP A 27 -26.59 0.37 -12.76
N ALA A 28 -27.79 -0.24 -12.88
CA ALA A 28 -28.42 -0.49 -14.17
C ALA A 28 -28.71 0.79 -14.95
N LYS A 29 -29.08 1.88 -14.26
CA LYS A 29 -29.45 3.15 -14.88
C LYS A 29 -28.24 4.01 -15.24
N TYR A 30 -27.22 4.06 -14.38
CA TYR A 30 -26.19 5.10 -14.45
C TYR A 30 -24.79 4.62 -14.80
N ILE A 31 -24.41 3.33 -14.64
CA ILE A 31 -23.02 2.90 -14.93
C ILE A 31 -22.65 3.14 -16.40
N ASN A 32 -23.54 2.81 -17.33
CA ASN A 32 -23.30 2.93 -18.78
C ASN A 32 -24.11 4.08 -19.40
N HIS A 33 -24.55 5.05 -18.60
CA HIS A 33 -25.40 6.13 -19.09
C HIS A 33 -24.67 6.99 -20.12
N HIS A 34 -25.36 7.45 -21.16
CA HIS A 34 -24.75 8.23 -22.25
C HIS A 34 -24.22 9.59 -21.76
N ASP A 35 -24.97 10.27 -20.88
CA ASP A 35 -24.53 11.51 -20.24
C ASP A 35 -23.46 11.24 -19.17
N LYS A 36 -22.31 11.89 -19.33
CA LYS A 36 -21.19 11.89 -18.40
C LYS A 36 -21.58 12.39 -17.02
N GLU A 37 -22.42 13.43 -16.92
CA GLU A 37 -22.78 14.01 -15.62
C GLU A 37 -23.55 13.03 -14.75
N ALA A 38 -24.43 12.23 -15.36
CA ALA A 38 -25.13 11.14 -14.68
C ALA A 38 -24.16 10.08 -14.14
N ARG A 39 -23.19 9.64 -14.96
CA ARG A 39 -22.17 8.66 -14.54
C ARG A 39 -21.30 9.20 -13.41
N LEU A 40 -20.89 10.47 -13.51
CA LEU A 40 -20.06 11.16 -12.53
C LEU A 40 -20.79 11.28 -11.19
N TYR A 41 -22.07 11.66 -11.22
CA TYR A 41 -22.88 11.77 -10.01
C TYR A 41 -23.14 10.42 -9.36
N TRP A 42 -23.43 9.38 -10.16
CA TRP A 42 -23.57 8.03 -9.62
C TRP A 42 -22.27 7.52 -8.98
N ALA A 43 -21.11 7.77 -9.59
CA ALA A 43 -19.81 7.39 -9.01
C ALA A 43 -19.58 8.02 -7.63
N PHE A 44 -20.13 9.22 -7.39
CA PHE A 44 -20.06 9.92 -6.10
C PHE A 44 -21.06 9.37 -5.07
N CYS A 45 -22.30 9.06 -5.50
CA CYS A 45 -23.40 8.69 -4.60
C CYS A 45 -23.57 7.18 -4.34
N ARG A 46 -22.88 6.31 -5.09
CA ARG A 46 -23.03 4.85 -4.98
C ARG A 46 -22.73 4.35 -3.55
N PRO A 47 -23.67 3.66 -2.86
CA PRO A 47 -23.54 3.32 -1.43
C PRO A 47 -22.29 2.52 -1.06
N SER A 48 -22.00 1.47 -1.83
CA SER A 48 -20.83 0.59 -1.59
C SER A 48 -19.50 1.19 -2.08
N GLY A 49 -19.50 2.47 -2.48
CA GLY A 49 -18.41 3.09 -3.21
C GLY A 49 -18.47 2.74 -4.70
N SER A 50 -17.65 3.41 -5.48
CA SER A 50 -17.68 3.31 -6.94
C SER A 50 -17.28 1.92 -7.47
N HIS A 51 -18.01 1.45 -8.47
CA HIS A 51 -17.85 0.16 -9.13
C HIS A 51 -16.57 0.14 -10.02
N PRO A 52 -15.89 -1.01 -10.22
CA PRO A 52 -14.70 -1.10 -11.09
C PRO A 52 -14.91 -0.49 -12.49
N HIS A 53 -16.06 -0.76 -13.12
CA HIS A 53 -16.40 -0.17 -14.44
C HIS A 53 -16.44 1.37 -14.44
N GLN A 54 -16.76 2.01 -13.31
CA GLN A 54 -16.75 3.47 -13.21
C GLN A 54 -15.33 4.01 -13.06
N ILE A 55 -14.43 3.24 -12.45
CA ILE A 55 -12.99 3.59 -12.41
C ILE A 55 -12.40 3.43 -13.81
N ALA A 56 -12.81 2.41 -14.54
CA ALA A 56 -12.45 2.18 -15.94
C ALA A 56 -13.28 3.00 -16.96
N ASP A 57 -14.01 4.03 -16.52
CA ASP A 57 -14.83 4.84 -17.41
C ASP A 57 -13.97 5.50 -18.49
N SER A 58 -14.50 5.55 -19.72
CA SER A 58 -13.87 6.20 -20.87
C SER A 58 -13.60 7.70 -20.67
N ASP A 59 -14.32 8.38 -19.77
CA ASP A 59 -14.07 9.77 -19.43
C ASP A 59 -13.17 9.86 -18.18
N PRO A 60 -12.02 10.55 -18.27
CA PRO A 60 -11.07 10.61 -17.16
C PRO A 60 -11.64 11.31 -15.91
N LEU A 61 -12.62 12.21 -16.02
CA LEU A 61 -13.21 12.87 -14.86
C LEU A 61 -14.15 11.94 -14.09
N VAL A 62 -14.88 11.06 -14.79
CA VAL A 62 -15.70 10.01 -14.16
C VAL A 62 -14.78 9.01 -13.47
N SER A 63 -13.72 8.57 -14.15
CA SER A 63 -12.68 7.69 -13.59
C SER A 63 -12.06 8.26 -12.32
N ILE A 64 -11.70 9.55 -12.30
CA ILE A 64 -11.16 10.25 -11.12
C ILE A 64 -12.17 10.28 -9.97
N MET A 65 -13.44 10.60 -10.26
CA MET A 65 -14.49 10.60 -9.24
C MET A 65 -14.65 9.21 -8.63
N ALA A 66 -14.72 8.19 -9.49
CA ALA A 66 -14.85 6.81 -9.07
C ALA A 66 -13.65 6.34 -8.24
N PHE A 67 -12.43 6.65 -8.66
CA PHE A 67 -11.22 6.33 -7.91
C PHE A 67 -11.23 6.91 -6.49
N ASN A 68 -11.65 8.18 -6.36
CA ASN A 68 -11.67 8.92 -5.09
C ASN A 68 -12.73 8.41 -4.11
N HIS A 69 -13.85 7.89 -4.62
CA HIS A 69 -15.02 7.44 -3.84
C HIS A 69 -15.17 5.92 -3.77
N SER A 70 -14.31 5.17 -4.44
CA SER A 70 -14.27 3.71 -4.34
C SER A 70 -13.94 3.23 -2.91
N ARG A 71 -14.37 2.01 -2.59
CA ARG A 71 -13.96 1.22 -1.43
C ARG A 71 -13.08 0.02 -1.79
N LEU A 72 -12.73 -0.13 -3.07
CA LEU A 72 -11.82 -1.19 -3.54
C LEU A 72 -10.41 -1.02 -2.96
N SER A 73 -9.61 -2.08 -3.03
CA SER A 73 -8.19 -2.07 -2.66
C SER A 73 -7.39 -1.09 -3.53
N ALA A 74 -6.17 -0.74 -3.12
CA ALA A 74 -5.36 0.19 -3.89
C ALA A 74 -5.02 -0.38 -5.27
N LEU A 75 -4.61 -1.65 -5.33
CA LEU A 75 -4.32 -2.37 -6.56
C LEU A 75 -5.50 -2.35 -7.52
N SER A 76 -6.67 -2.78 -7.05
CA SER A 76 -7.87 -2.84 -7.89
C SER A 76 -8.24 -1.45 -8.45
N ARG A 77 -8.08 -0.38 -7.67
CA ARG A 77 -8.31 0.98 -8.17
C ARG A 77 -7.31 1.38 -9.25
N PHE A 78 -6.01 1.07 -9.07
CA PHE A 78 -4.97 1.45 -10.04
C PHE A 78 -4.99 0.59 -11.30
N GLU A 79 -5.40 -0.68 -11.22
CA GLU A 79 -5.62 -1.55 -12.39
C GLU A 79 -6.68 -1.00 -13.35
N HIS A 80 -7.74 -0.39 -12.81
CA HIS A 80 -8.86 0.13 -13.59
C HIS A 80 -8.72 1.61 -13.92
N LEU A 81 -7.75 2.34 -13.33
CA LEU A 81 -7.65 3.79 -13.48
C LEU A 81 -7.41 4.18 -14.93
N HIS A 82 -8.17 5.16 -15.42
CA HIS A 82 -8.05 5.62 -16.79
C HIS A 82 -6.60 6.09 -17.11
N PRO A 83 -5.94 5.59 -18.17
CA PRO A 83 -4.52 5.84 -18.43
C PRO A 83 -4.11 7.32 -18.48
N GLN A 84 -4.94 8.18 -19.07
CA GLN A 84 -4.66 9.63 -19.11
C GLN A 84 -4.56 10.26 -17.71
N VAL A 85 -5.24 9.70 -16.71
CA VAL A 85 -5.13 10.17 -15.33
C VAL A 85 -3.72 9.91 -14.81
N ILE A 86 -3.09 8.79 -15.18
CA ILE A 86 -1.72 8.44 -14.80
C ILE A 86 -0.70 9.27 -15.59
N GLU A 87 -0.95 9.55 -16.87
CA GLU A 87 0.02 10.25 -17.75
C GLU A 87 0.01 11.77 -17.56
N ASN A 88 -1.17 12.37 -17.32
CA ASN A 88 -1.33 13.82 -17.23
C ASN A 88 -1.20 14.32 -15.79
N GLU A 89 -0.21 15.19 -15.51
CA GLU A 89 0.03 15.72 -14.16
C GLU A 89 -1.17 16.50 -13.58
N THR A 90 -1.86 17.29 -14.41
CA THR A 90 -3.03 18.07 -13.98
C THR A 90 -4.19 17.15 -13.59
N LEU A 91 -4.36 16.01 -14.27
CA LEU A 91 -5.35 15.00 -13.88
C LEU A 91 -4.90 14.20 -12.64
N ARG A 92 -3.62 13.77 -12.57
CA ARG A 92 -3.06 13.10 -11.37
C ARG A 92 -3.29 13.91 -10.10
N LYS A 93 -3.13 15.24 -10.16
CA LYS A 93 -3.37 16.12 -9.00
C LYS A 93 -4.78 15.98 -8.42
N LYS A 94 -5.79 15.63 -9.23
CA LYS A 94 -7.18 15.46 -8.78
C LYS A 94 -7.42 14.18 -7.97
N ILE A 95 -6.55 13.18 -8.07
CA ILE A 95 -6.58 11.98 -7.21
C ILE A 95 -5.56 12.04 -6.06
N GLY A 96 -4.71 13.08 -6.03
CA GLY A 96 -3.54 13.13 -5.15
C GLY A 96 -3.82 12.95 -3.65
N ASN A 97 -4.95 13.45 -3.14
CA ASN A 97 -5.32 13.22 -1.74
C ASN A 97 -5.62 11.76 -1.45
N ARG A 98 -6.45 11.12 -2.30
CA ARG A 98 -6.78 9.70 -2.14
C ARG A 98 -5.54 8.83 -2.36
N THR A 99 -4.74 9.12 -3.39
CA THR A 99 -3.48 8.44 -3.66
C THR A 99 -2.54 8.47 -2.45
N ARG A 100 -2.33 9.64 -1.82
CA ARG A 100 -1.52 9.73 -0.60
C ARG A 100 -2.07 8.87 0.53
N MET A 101 -3.38 8.86 0.74
CA MET A 101 -4.02 8.02 1.77
C MET A 101 -3.82 6.53 1.50
N LEU A 102 -3.97 6.09 0.25
CA LEU A 102 -3.76 4.70 -0.15
C LEU A 102 -2.30 4.30 0.05
N PHE A 103 -1.35 5.10 -0.44
CA PHE A 103 0.07 4.79 -0.26
C PHE A 103 0.50 4.80 1.20
N ARG A 104 -0.10 5.64 2.04
CA ARG A 104 0.12 5.58 3.50
C ARG A 104 -0.28 4.24 4.06
N ASP A 105 -1.51 3.80 3.76
CA ASP A 105 -2.04 2.51 4.21
C ASP A 105 -1.17 1.34 3.74
N LEU A 106 -0.77 1.34 2.48
CA LEU A 106 0.12 0.34 1.90
C LEU A 106 1.50 0.30 2.57
N THR A 107 2.14 1.47 2.77
CA THR A 107 3.44 1.53 3.47
C THR A 107 3.34 1.21 4.95
N ASP A 108 2.14 1.29 5.53
CA ASP A 108 1.93 0.98 6.93
C ASP A 108 1.65 -0.51 7.15
N ASN A 109 0.96 -1.16 6.19
CA ASN A 109 0.31 -2.46 6.38
C ASN A 109 0.71 -3.55 5.38
N ASP A 110 0.93 -3.21 4.10
CA ASP A 110 0.98 -4.20 3.03
C ASP A 110 2.00 -3.84 1.95
N PHE A 111 3.23 -4.29 2.19
CA PHE A 111 4.30 -4.16 1.21
C PHE A 111 4.09 -5.06 -0.04
N VAL A 112 3.26 -6.11 0.02
CA VAL A 112 2.94 -6.94 -1.15
C VAL A 112 2.12 -6.11 -2.12
N GLU A 113 0.97 -5.59 -1.67
CA GLU A 113 0.09 -4.77 -2.51
C GLU A 113 0.80 -3.45 -2.91
N LEU A 114 1.60 -2.85 -2.02
CA LEU A 114 2.46 -1.70 -2.36
C LEU A 114 3.33 -2.00 -3.58
N ASN A 115 3.98 -3.16 -3.58
CA ASN A 115 4.90 -3.51 -4.64
C ASN A 115 4.17 -3.74 -5.96
N GLN A 116 3.02 -4.40 -5.93
CA GLN A 116 2.16 -4.64 -7.11
C GLN A 116 1.62 -3.33 -7.70
N VAL A 117 1.14 -2.40 -6.86
CA VAL A 117 0.68 -1.08 -7.31
C VAL A 117 1.80 -0.33 -8.01
N LEU A 118 3.01 -0.33 -7.44
CA LEU A 118 4.15 0.36 -8.02
C LEU A 118 4.73 -0.32 -9.27
N ASP A 119 4.43 -1.59 -9.53
CA ASP A 119 4.69 -2.22 -10.84
C ASP A 119 3.76 -1.66 -11.92
N LEU A 120 2.49 -1.41 -11.58
CA LEU A 120 1.52 -0.82 -12.50
C LEU A 120 1.75 0.67 -12.72
N VAL A 121 2.00 1.42 -11.65
CA VAL A 121 2.07 2.89 -11.66
C VAL A 121 3.32 3.43 -10.97
N PRO A 122 4.53 3.15 -11.50
CA PRO A 122 5.81 3.51 -10.87
C PRO A 122 6.00 5.03 -10.67
N ILE A 123 5.26 5.86 -11.41
CA ILE A 123 5.27 7.33 -11.26
C ILE A 123 4.88 7.79 -9.85
N PHE A 124 4.20 6.95 -9.06
CA PHE A 124 3.82 7.25 -7.68
C PHE A 124 4.83 6.81 -6.62
N LEU A 125 5.99 6.24 -7.02
CA LEU A 125 7.07 5.91 -6.09
C LEU A 125 7.49 7.08 -5.15
N PRO A 126 7.60 8.34 -5.61
CA PRO A 126 7.89 9.46 -4.70
C PRO A 126 6.84 9.62 -3.60
N ILE A 127 5.56 9.32 -3.88
CA ILE A 127 4.48 9.40 -2.90
C ILE A 127 4.62 8.27 -1.88
N ALA A 128 4.89 7.04 -2.35
CA ALA A 128 5.14 5.90 -1.47
C ALA A 128 6.30 6.18 -0.51
N VAL A 129 7.44 6.65 -1.02
CA VAL A 129 8.60 6.99 -0.19
C VAL A 129 8.26 8.12 0.79
N ASN A 130 7.56 9.16 0.35
CA ASN A 130 7.15 10.24 1.23
C ASN A 130 6.23 9.75 2.37
N GLN A 131 5.30 8.83 2.09
CA GLN A 131 4.43 8.25 3.10
C GLN A 131 5.15 7.27 4.03
N LEU A 132 6.15 6.52 3.57
CA LEU A 132 7.00 5.73 4.46
C LEU A 132 7.73 6.64 5.46
N LYS A 133 8.34 7.73 4.97
CA LYS A 133 9.15 8.64 5.78
C LYS A 133 8.34 9.44 6.79
N TYR A 134 7.25 10.05 6.31
CA TYR A 134 6.53 11.10 7.05
C TYR A 134 5.03 10.81 7.22
N GLY A 135 4.54 9.69 6.69
CA GLY A 135 3.18 9.25 6.92
C GLY A 135 2.96 8.89 8.38
N ARG A 136 1.75 9.15 8.87
CA ARG A 136 1.36 8.77 10.23
C ARG A 136 1.21 7.25 10.27
N LYS A 137 1.93 6.60 11.19
CA LYS A 137 1.83 5.16 11.49
C LYS A 137 0.60 4.87 12.34
N TRP A 138 -0.24 3.97 11.88
CA TRP A 138 -1.49 3.58 12.55
C TRP A 138 -1.46 2.12 13.01
N ASN A 139 -0.69 1.27 12.31
CA ASN A 139 -0.57 -0.14 12.63
C ASN A 139 0.88 -0.56 12.83
N ASP A 140 1.04 -1.55 13.72
CA ASP A 140 2.30 -2.22 14.01
C ASP A 140 2.34 -3.55 13.25
N ILE A 141 2.26 -3.47 11.91
CA ILE A 141 2.41 -4.62 11.02
C ILE A 141 3.80 -4.60 10.41
N ASP A 142 4.53 -5.69 10.61
CA ASP A 142 5.85 -5.88 10.04
C ASP A 142 5.77 -6.23 8.56
N ALA A 143 6.63 -5.61 7.77
CA ALA A 143 6.83 -5.93 6.37
C ALA A 143 7.58 -7.26 6.23
N HIS A 144 7.07 -8.14 5.38
CA HIS A 144 7.77 -9.37 5.02
C HIS A 144 9.16 -9.03 4.41
N PRO A 145 10.27 -9.65 4.86
CA PRO A 145 11.64 -9.29 4.47
C PRO A 145 11.88 -9.25 2.95
N ILE A 146 11.31 -10.20 2.20
CA ILE A 146 11.40 -10.21 0.72
C ILE A 146 10.70 -8.98 0.11
N GLN A 147 9.52 -8.61 0.60
CA GLN A 147 8.75 -7.50 0.06
C GLN A 147 9.36 -6.15 0.43
N ALA A 148 9.87 -6.04 1.65
CA ALA A 148 10.69 -4.92 2.09
C ALA A 148 11.93 -4.77 1.18
N SER A 149 12.58 -5.88 0.83
CA SER A 149 13.74 -5.91 -0.08
C SER A 149 13.41 -5.44 -1.50
N ILE A 150 12.25 -5.83 -2.04
CA ILE A 150 11.77 -5.35 -3.36
C ILE A 150 11.57 -3.82 -3.31
N PHE A 151 10.89 -3.32 -2.28
CA PHE A 151 10.66 -1.88 -2.13
C PHE A 151 11.98 -1.11 -1.93
N LEU A 152 12.91 -1.66 -1.15
CA LEU A 152 14.23 -1.09 -0.91
C LEU A 152 15.01 -0.92 -2.21
N ARG A 153 15.05 -1.96 -3.08
CA ARG A 153 15.68 -1.86 -4.41
C ARG A 153 15.03 -0.79 -5.27
N ARG A 154 13.69 -0.77 -5.31
CA ARG A 154 12.91 0.16 -6.14
C ARG A 154 13.13 1.62 -5.74
N SER A 155 13.29 1.88 -4.44
CA SER A 155 13.42 3.22 -3.87
C SER A 155 14.86 3.75 -3.80
N LYS A 156 15.84 3.08 -4.42
CA LYS A 156 17.29 3.37 -4.31
C LYS A 156 17.68 4.84 -4.46
N ILE A 157 17.02 5.58 -5.36
CA ILE A 157 17.32 6.99 -5.61
C ILE A 157 16.83 7.95 -4.50
N TYR A 158 16.02 7.45 -3.57
CA TYR A 158 15.44 8.20 -2.45
C TYR A 158 16.02 7.79 -1.08
N HIS A 159 17.08 6.99 -1.08
CA HIS A 159 17.71 6.54 0.17
C HIS A 159 18.43 7.71 0.84
N ASP A 160 18.01 8.02 2.06
CA ASP A 160 18.62 8.95 2.99
C ASP A 160 18.39 8.46 4.43
N ASP A 161 18.91 9.18 5.42
CA ASP A 161 18.85 8.75 6.83
C ASP A 161 17.40 8.60 7.32
N ASP A 162 16.53 9.55 6.97
CA ASP A 162 15.10 9.50 7.29
C ASP A 162 14.42 8.27 6.66
N PHE A 163 14.78 7.92 5.42
CA PHE A 163 14.27 6.72 4.75
C PHE A 163 14.64 5.47 5.52
N PHE A 164 15.92 5.28 5.85
CA PHE A 164 16.38 4.07 6.54
C PHE A 164 15.81 3.98 7.95
N GLN A 165 15.73 5.10 8.66
CA GLN A 165 15.09 5.16 9.97
C GLN A 165 13.65 4.63 9.91
N SER A 166 12.83 5.16 8.98
CA SER A 166 11.44 4.74 8.87
C SER A 166 11.28 3.34 8.27
N PHE A 167 12.16 2.94 7.35
CA PHE A 167 12.16 1.62 6.73
C PHE A 167 12.48 0.50 7.72
N TYR A 168 13.51 0.65 8.56
CA TYR A 168 13.86 -0.37 9.53
C TYR A 168 12.81 -0.54 10.62
N GLN A 169 12.08 0.52 10.96
CA GLN A 169 10.90 0.43 11.83
C GLN A 169 9.71 -0.34 11.22
N LYS A 170 9.81 -0.76 9.95
CA LYS A 170 8.83 -1.64 9.31
C LYS A 170 9.32 -3.08 9.21
N LEU A 171 10.54 -3.38 9.62
CA LEU A 171 11.01 -4.75 9.70
C LEU A 171 10.65 -5.35 11.05
N THR A 172 10.58 -6.68 11.10
CA THR A 172 10.31 -7.43 12.33
C THR A 172 11.21 -6.99 13.48
N ASP A 173 10.58 -6.55 14.56
CA ASP A 173 11.31 -6.23 15.79
C ASP A 173 11.59 -7.50 16.59
N ILE A 174 12.87 -7.78 16.77
CA ILE A 174 13.36 -8.98 17.44
C ILE A 174 13.80 -8.70 18.88
N GLU A 175 13.67 -7.46 19.37
CA GLU A 175 14.06 -7.10 20.75
C GLU A 175 13.29 -7.90 21.79
N GLU A 176 12.00 -8.15 21.55
CA GLU A 176 11.11 -8.83 22.49
C GLU A 176 11.07 -10.35 22.33
N PHE A 177 11.80 -10.90 21.35
CA PHE A 177 11.77 -12.34 21.07
C PHE A 177 12.32 -13.15 22.24
N GLU A 178 11.71 -14.31 22.47
CA GLU A 178 12.30 -15.40 23.21
C GLU A 178 13.38 -16.13 22.38
N LEU A 179 14.24 -16.91 23.06
CA LEU A 179 15.31 -17.66 22.40
C LEU A 179 14.81 -18.59 21.27
N SER A 180 13.67 -19.24 21.47
CA SER A 180 13.05 -20.12 20.46
C SER A 180 12.55 -19.33 19.26
N GLU A 181 11.95 -18.17 19.48
CA GLU A 181 11.41 -17.30 18.43
C GLU A 181 12.53 -16.76 17.58
N LEU A 182 13.61 -16.24 18.18
CA LEU A 182 14.78 -15.76 17.45
C LEU A 182 15.43 -16.87 16.61
N LYS A 183 15.57 -18.08 17.15
CA LYS A 183 16.12 -19.21 16.37
C LYS A 183 15.23 -19.54 15.17
N THR A 184 13.92 -19.57 15.38
CA THR A 184 12.94 -19.88 14.33
C THR A 184 13.01 -18.82 13.23
N PHE A 185 12.99 -17.55 13.62
CA PHE A 185 13.13 -16.42 12.71
C PHE A 185 14.44 -16.49 11.91
N LEU A 186 15.59 -16.68 12.57
CA LEU A 186 16.88 -16.74 11.88
C LEU A 186 16.96 -17.91 10.87
N ILE A 187 16.41 -19.09 11.22
CA ILE A 187 16.33 -20.24 10.31
C ILE A 187 15.45 -19.89 9.10
N GLU A 188 14.30 -19.26 9.34
CA GLU A 188 13.39 -18.83 8.28
C GLU A 188 14.07 -17.83 7.33
N ILE A 189 14.66 -16.76 7.87
CA ILE A 189 15.41 -15.75 7.09
C ILE A 189 16.55 -16.40 6.30
N SER A 190 17.30 -17.31 6.91
CA SER A 190 18.39 -18.04 6.25
C SER A 190 17.89 -18.83 5.04
N SER A 191 16.72 -19.45 5.13
CA SER A 191 16.13 -20.22 4.02
C SER A 191 15.75 -19.36 2.80
N MET A 192 15.47 -18.07 3.00
CA MET A 192 15.08 -17.12 1.94
C MET A 192 16.13 -16.04 1.66
N LYS A 193 17.33 -16.13 2.25
CA LYS A 193 18.35 -15.07 2.22
C LYS A 193 18.72 -14.56 0.83
N HIS A 194 18.72 -15.42 -0.18
CA HIS A 194 19.04 -15.05 -1.56
C HIS A 194 18.02 -14.12 -2.22
N GLN A 195 16.83 -13.98 -1.63
CA GLN A 195 15.76 -13.08 -2.10
C GLN A 195 15.71 -11.76 -1.32
N ILE A 196 16.47 -11.68 -0.21
CA ILE A 196 16.48 -10.54 0.70
C ILE A 196 17.69 -9.65 0.37
N GLU A 197 17.49 -8.34 0.41
CA GLU A 197 18.57 -7.37 0.21
C GLU A 197 19.64 -7.48 1.31
N PRO A 198 20.94 -7.38 0.98
CA PRO A 198 22.02 -7.44 1.97
C PRO A 198 21.86 -6.47 3.14
N LEU A 199 21.32 -5.28 2.90
CA LEU A 199 21.07 -4.29 3.96
C LEU A 199 20.02 -4.77 4.99
N VAL A 200 18.98 -5.46 4.53
CA VAL A 200 17.95 -6.04 5.41
C VAL A 200 18.53 -7.20 6.22
N LEU A 201 19.32 -8.07 5.60
CA LEU A 201 20.02 -9.15 6.32
C LEU A 201 21.00 -8.60 7.37
N ASN A 202 21.78 -7.58 7.01
CA ASN A 202 22.71 -6.94 7.94
C ASN A 202 21.98 -6.31 9.12
N HIS A 203 20.83 -5.68 8.90
CA HIS A 203 19.99 -5.17 9.98
C HIS A 203 19.61 -6.28 10.96
N PHE A 204 19.05 -7.41 10.48
CA PHE A 204 18.70 -8.53 11.35
C PHE A 204 19.90 -9.14 12.06
N LYS A 205 21.06 -9.22 11.39
CA LYS A 205 22.32 -9.68 11.99
C LYS A 205 22.76 -8.78 13.15
N GLU A 206 22.82 -7.47 12.94
CA GLU A 206 23.23 -6.51 13.97
C GLU A 206 22.28 -6.55 15.17
N ARG A 207 20.96 -6.59 14.91
CA ARG A 207 19.93 -6.65 15.95
C ARG A 207 20.00 -7.97 16.72
N SER A 208 20.24 -9.10 16.06
CA SER A 208 20.34 -10.41 16.70
C SER A 208 21.61 -10.54 17.55
N LEU A 209 22.72 -9.95 17.09
CA LEU A 209 23.95 -9.85 17.87
C LEU A 209 23.75 -8.99 19.11
N LEU A 210 23.04 -7.86 18.99
CA LEU A 210 22.72 -6.99 20.11
C LEU A 210 21.82 -7.71 21.12
N TRP A 211 20.76 -8.36 20.65
CA TRP A 211 19.88 -9.18 21.47
C TRP A 211 20.70 -10.23 22.24
N SER A 212 21.52 -11.03 21.54
CA SER A 212 22.32 -12.09 22.18
C SER A 212 23.34 -11.59 23.20
N LYS A 213 23.86 -10.36 23.05
CA LYS A 213 24.77 -9.74 24.02
C LYS A 213 24.04 -9.31 25.29
N ASN A 214 22.83 -8.80 25.13
CA ASN A 214 22.01 -8.26 26.22
C ASN A 214 21.24 -9.36 26.98
N SER A 215 21.02 -10.53 26.38
CA SER A 215 20.33 -11.65 27.02
C SER A 215 21.21 -12.39 28.03
N ASN A 216 20.59 -12.90 29.11
CA ASN A 216 21.23 -13.76 30.11
C ASN A 216 21.36 -15.22 29.64
N LEU A 217 21.89 -15.42 28.44
CA LEU A 217 22.06 -16.75 27.84
C LEU A 217 23.34 -17.44 28.29
N HIS A 218 23.28 -18.76 28.41
CA HIS A 218 24.46 -19.59 28.58
C HIS A 218 25.36 -19.52 27.33
N ILE A 219 26.68 -19.70 27.51
CA ILE A 219 27.68 -19.57 26.43
C ILE A 219 27.38 -20.43 25.20
N LEU A 220 26.90 -21.67 25.41
CA LEU A 220 26.53 -22.57 24.32
C LEU A 220 25.30 -22.09 23.54
N GLN A 221 24.32 -21.47 24.21
CA GLN A 221 23.15 -20.90 23.55
C GLN A 221 23.57 -19.70 22.69
N ARG A 222 24.43 -18.81 23.21
CA ARG A 222 25.00 -17.70 22.44
C ARG A 222 25.74 -18.18 21.21
N LYS A 223 26.61 -19.19 21.34
CA LYS A 223 27.33 -19.80 20.22
C LYS A 223 26.39 -20.39 19.16
N GLY A 224 25.28 -20.98 19.58
CA GLY A 224 24.25 -21.47 18.66
C GLY A 224 23.60 -20.35 17.84
N ILE A 225 23.34 -19.19 18.46
CA ILE A 225 22.78 -18.02 17.76
C ILE A 225 23.82 -17.39 16.83
N GLU A 226 25.05 -17.18 17.31
CA GLU A 226 26.16 -16.65 16.48
C GLU A 226 26.31 -17.46 15.19
N LYS A 227 26.23 -18.80 15.28
CA LYS A 227 26.27 -19.67 14.10
C LYS A 227 25.10 -19.40 13.13
N LEU A 228 23.87 -19.28 13.62
CA LEU A 228 22.71 -18.96 12.77
C LEU A 228 22.83 -17.57 12.13
N ILE A 229 23.41 -16.61 12.84
CA ILE A 229 23.68 -15.27 12.32
C ILE A 229 24.71 -15.31 11.19
N GLU A 230 25.77 -16.11 11.32
CA GLU A 230 26.77 -16.30 10.25
C GLU A 230 26.17 -16.94 8.98
N GLU A 231 25.11 -17.73 9.11
CA GLU A 231 24.41 -18.32 7.96
C GLU A 231 23.67 -17.27 7.10
N LEU A 232 23.41 -16.08 7.64
CA LEU A 232 22.83 -14.97 6.90
C LEU A 232 23.82 -14.28 5.95
N ASP A 233 25.12 -14.55 6.05
CA ASP A 233 26.10 -13.98 5.14
C ASP A 233 25.92 -14.51 3.71
N PHE A 234 26.07 -13.61 2.73
CA PHE A 234 26.22 -13.97 1.32
C PHE A 234 27.64 -14.52 1.12
N ARG A 235 27.76 -15.84 1.19
CA ARG A 235 28.93 -16.58 0.69
C ARG A 235 28.64 -17.16 -0.69
#